data_AF-A0A971XH54-F1
#
_entry.id   AF-A0A971XH54-F1
#
_cell.length_a   1.000
_cell.length_b   1.000
_cell.length_c   1.000
_cell.angle_alpha   90.00
_cell.angle_beta   90.00
_cell.angle_gamma   90.00
#
_symmetry.space_group_name_H-M   'P 1'
#
loop_
_entity.id
_entity.type
_entity.pdbx_description
1 polymer ?
#
loop_
_entity_poly.entity_id
_entity_poly.type
_entity_poly.pdbx_seq_one_letter_code
_entity_poly.pdbx_strand_id
1 'polypeptide(L)' 'EGVRRMLAQNGIALQYTDEAINSISRAGFDPEFGARPVKRVIQRKVLNQLSKDLLAGTVDKSKPITIDAVDDTVYFRNV' A
#
# COMPACT_ATOMS: atom_id res chain seq x y z
N GLU A 1 7.89 -9.68 2.96
CA GLU A 1 6.99 -9.97 4.10
C GLU A 1 7.06 -8.99 5.28
N GLY A 2 7.99 -8.03 5.33
CA GLY A 2 8.13 -7.16 6.52
C GLY A 2 6.97 -6.19 6.77
N VAL A 3 6.39 -5.58 5.73
CA VAL A 3 5.50 -4.42 5.90
C VAL A 3 4.13 -4.77 6.49
N ARG A 4 3.51 -5.86 6.04
CA ARG A 4 2.22 -6.31 6.60
C ARG A 4 2.36 -6.67 8.08
N ARG A 5 3.47 -7.33 8.47
CA ARG A 5 3.76 -7.64 9.88
C ARG A 5 4.04 -6.37 10.69
N MET A 6 4.83 -5.44 10.16
CA MET A 6 5.16 -4.19 10.85
C MET A 6 3.92 -3.33 11.08
N LEU A 7 2.99 -3.29 10.12
CA LEU A 7 1.74 -2.54 10.24
C LEU A 7 0.74 -3.25 11.16
N ALA A 8 0.64 -4.58 11.10
CA ALA A 8 -0.14 -5.37 12.05
C ALA A 8 0.36 -5.21 13.50
N GLN A 9 1.67 -5.12 13.72
CA GLN A 9 2.25 -4.81 15.04
C GLN A 9 1.91 -3.40 15.54
N ASN A 10 1.63 -2.47 14.63
CA ASN A 10 1.15 -1.12 14.97
C ASN A 10 -0.39 -1.04 15.09
N GLY A 11 -1.09 -2.19 15.08
CA GLY A 11 -2.55 -2.25 15.16
C GLY A 11 -3.26 -1.84 13.87
N ILE A 12 -2.53 -1.67 12.77
CA ILE A 12 -3.07 -1.22 11.49
C ILE A 12 -3.45 -2.45 10.66
N ALA A 13 -4.75 -2.68 10.50
CA ALA A 13 -5.28 -3.72 9.62
C ALA A 13 -5.33 -3.19 8.18
N LEU A 14 -4.55 -3.79 7.26
CA LEU A 14 -4.54 -3.40 5.85
C LEU A 14 -5.18 -4.47 4.99
N GLN A 15 -6.13 -4.02 4.17
CA GLN A 15 -6.76 -4.81 3.12
C GLN A 15 -6.32 -4.24 1.77
N TYR A 16 -6.13 -5.12 0.78
CA TYR A 16 -5.75 -4.74 -0.57
C TYR A 16 -6.87 -5.17 -1.51
N THR A 17 -7.30 -4.29 -2.40
CA THR A 17 -8.17 -4.67 -3.52
C THR A 17 -7.36 -5.37 -4.61
N ASP A 18 -8.04 -6.14 -5.45
CA ASP A 18 -7.41 -6.81 -6.59
C ASP A 18 -6.86 -5.78 -7.59
N GLU A 19 -7.51 -4.63 -7.72
CA GLU A 19 -7.05 -3.47 -8.49
C GLU A 19 -5.73 -2.91 -7.93
N ALA A 20 -5.64 -2.75 -6.61
CA ALA A 20 -4.40 -2.34 -5.95
C ALA A 20 -3.27 -3.34 -6.23
N ILE A 21 -3.54 -4.64 -6.10
CA ILE A 21 -2.56 -5.69 -6.39
C ILE A 21 -2.12 -5.64 -7.85
N ASN A 22 -3.05 -5.44 -8.79
CA ASN A 22 -2.76 -5.38 -10.23
C ASN A 22 -1.96 -4.13 -10.60
N SER A 23 -2.33 -2.95 -10.12
CA SER A 23 -1.59 -1.72 -10.36
C SER A 23 -0.19 -1.78 -9.74
N ILE A 24 -0.09 -2.28 -8.51
CA ILE A 24 1.18 -2.55 -7.84
C ILE A 24 2.03 -3.53 -8.64
N SER A 25 1.43 -4.57 -9.21
CA SER A 25 2.16 -5.56 -10.00
C SER A 25 2.62 -4.98 -11.34
N ARG A 26 1.81 -4.13 -11.99
CA ARG A 26 2.17 -3.42 -13.24
C ARG A 26 3.28 -2.39 -13.03
N ALA A 27 3.12 -1.50 -12.06
CA ALA A 27 4.18 -0.56 -11.64
C ALA A 27 5.39 -1.31 -11.04
N GLY A 28 5.14 -2.55 -10.63
CA GLY A 28 6.07 -3.49 -10.03
C GLY A 28 6.84 -4.34 -11.04
N PHE A 29 6.64 -4.15 -12.34
CA PHE A 29 7.24 -4.98 -13.37
C PHE A 29 8.19 -4.13 -14.19
N ASP A 30 9.44 -4.02 -13.72
CA ASP A 30 10.52 -3.45 -14.51
C ASP A 30 11.35 -4.61 -15.11
N PRO A 31 11.37 -4.78 -16.44
CA PRO A 31 12.10 -5.86 -17.09
C PRO A 31 13.61 -5.79 -16.86
N GLU A 32 14.19 -4.63 -16.53
CA GLU A 32 15.62 -4.51 -16.20
C GLU A 32 15.98 -5.04 -14.81
N PHE A 33 15.04 -5.04 -13.85
CA PHE A 33 15.32 -5.40 -12.44
C PHE A 33 14.80 -6.79 -12.03
N GLY A 34 13.96 -7.42 -12.85
CA GLY A 34 13.25 -8.64 -12.50
C GLY A 34 12.38 -8.49 -11.24
N ALA A 35 11.71 -9.57 -10.81
CA ALA A 35 10.75 -9.54 -9.69
C ALA A 35 11.32 -9.20 -8.29
N ARG A 36 12.62 -8.86 -8.16
CA ARG A 36 13.35 -8.92 -6.88
C ARG A 36 13.38 -7.65 -6.02
N PRO A 37 13.26 -6.39 -6.53
CA PRO A 37 13.13 -5.23 -5.64
C PRO A 37 11.81 -4.46 -5.77
N VAL A 38 10.94 -4.79 -6.72
CA VAL A 38 9.82 -3.91 -7.04
C VAL A 38 8.74 -3.93 -5.95
N LYS A 39 8.54 -5.09 -5.31
CA LYS A 39 7.74 -5.23 -4.08
C LYS A 39 8.13 -4.23 -2.98
N ARG A 40 9.41 -3.85 -2.89
CA ARG A 40 9.94 -2.95 -1.85
C ARG A 40 9.71 -1.48 -2.20
N VAL A 41 9.83 -1.12 -3.48
CA VAL A 41 9.55 0.23 -3.98
C VAL A 41 8.06 0.55 -3.80
N ILE A 42 7.17 -0.36 -4.21
CA ILE A 42 5.74 -0.20 -3.95
C ILE A 42 5.46 -0.10 -2.46
N GLN A 43 6.02 -1.01 -1.64
CA GLN A 43 5.78 -0.97 -0.20
C GLN A 43 6.13 0.38 0.41
N ARG A 44 7.25 1.00 0.00
CA ARG A 44 7.60 2.34 0.43
C ARG A 44 6.63 3.39 -0.09
N LYS A 45 6.20 3.32 -1.35
CA LYS A 45 5.23 4.26 -1.95
C LYS A 45 3.88 4.21 -1.22
N VAL A 46 3.38 3.00 -0.95
CA VAL A 46 2.14 2.76 -0.19
C VAL A 46 2.28 3.25 1.25
N LEU A 47 3.37 2.91 1.94
CA LEU A 47 3.63 3.39 3.31
C LEU A 47 3.72 4.92 3.36
N ASN A 48 4.43 5.54 2.42
CA ASN A 48 4.58 7.00 2.38
C ASN A 48 3.23 7.69 2.16
N GLN A 49 2.40 7.17 1.26
CA GLN A 49 1.08 7.75 1.00
C GLN A 49 0.15 7.53 2.21
N LEU A 50 0.14 6.33 2.80
CA LEU A 50 -0.56 6.06 4.04
C LEU A 50 -0.14 7.02 5.17
N SER A 51 1.17 7.26 5.33
CA SER A 51 1.66 8.21 6.34
C SER A 51 1.17 9.63 6.08
N LYS A 52 1.10 10.08 4.82
CA LYS A 52 0.54 11.39 4.48
C LYS A 52 -0.94 11.47 4.83
N ASP A 53 -1.71 10.44 4.49
CA ASP A 53 -3.16 10.44 4.71
C ASP A 53 -3.48 10.33 6.22
N LEU A 54 -2.70 9.56 6.98
CA LEU A 54 -2.77 9.53 8.44
C LEU A 54 -2.44 10.90 9.07
N LEU A 55 -1.41 11.59 8.56
CA LEU A 55 -1.05 12.94 9.03
C LEU A 55 -2.11 13.99 8.64
N ALA A 56 -2.77 13.80 7.50
CA ALA A 56 -3.88 14.64 7.04
C ALA A 56 -5.19 14.38 7.81
N GLY A 57 -5.25 13.29 8.59
CA GLY A 57 -6.46 12.88 9.32
C GLY A 57 -7.55 12.31 8.42
N THR A 58 -7.25 11.99 7.17
CA THR A 58 -8.20 11.42 6.21
C THR A 58 -8.41 9.92 6.41
N VAL A 59 -7.47 9.24 7.07
CA VAL A 59 -7.58 7.83 7.45
C VAL A 59 -7.26 7.63 8.93
N ASP A 60 -7.99 6.68 9.54
CA ASP A 60 -7.87 6.28 10.93
C ASP A 60 -7.15 4.93 11.02
N LYS A 61 -6.04 4.91 11.77
CA LYS A 61 -5.25 3.71 12.05
C LYS A 61 -5.96 2.68 12.92
N SER A 62 -7.01 3.07 13.65
CA SER A 62 -7.79 2.18 14.52
C SER A 62 -8.80 1.32 13.75
N LYS A 63 -9.11 1.71 12.52
CA LYS A 63 -10.03 0.99 11.63
C LYS A 63 -9.26 0.27 10.53
N PRO A 64 -9.83 -0.79 9.95
CA PRO A 64 -9.25 -1.40 8.76
C PRO A 64 -9.13 -0.37 7.64
N ILE A 65 -7.94 -0.31 7.04
CA ILE A 65 -7.61 0.56 5.93
C ILE A 65 -7.58 -0.29 4.67
N THR A 66 -8.45 0.03 3.74
CA THR A 66 -8.50 -0.59 2.42
C THR A 66 -7.67 0.24 1.46
N ILE A 67 -6.70 -0.44 0.84
CA ILE A 67 -5.84 0.10 -0.20
C ILE A 67 -6.50 -0.24 -1.54
N ASP A 68 -6.77 0.81 -2.30
CA ASP A 68 -7.32 0.73 -3.64
C ASP A 68 -6.36 1.36 -4.66
N ALA A 69 -6.52 1.04 -5.95
CA ALA A 69 -5.77 1.73 -6.99
C ALA A 69 -6.64 2.02 -8.22
N VAL A 70 -6.55 3.26 -8.70
CA VAL A 70 -7.22 3.73 -9.92
C VAL A 70 -6.19 4.49 -10.74
N ASP A 71 -6.05 4.14 -12.03
CA ASP A 71 -5.12 4.80 -12.96
C ASP A 71 -3.69 4.96 -12.41
N ASP A 72 -3.14 3.85 -11.88
CA ASP A 72 -1.80 3.79 -11.25
C ASP A 72 -1.59 4.70 -10.03
N THR A 73 -2.67 5.26 -9.52
CA THR A 73 -2.72 6.05 -8.30
C THR A 73 -3.33 5.22 -7.18
N VAL A 74 -2.62 5.14 -6.05
CA VAL A 74 -3.05 4.36 -4.87
C VAL A 74 -3.83 5.27 -3.93
N TYR A 75 -4.98 4.77 -3.47
CA TYR A 75 -5.89 5.46 -2.55
C TYR A 75 -6.08 4.65 -1.27
N PHE A 76 -6.26 5.35 -0.15
CA PHE A 76 -6.51 4.75 1.15
C PHE A 76 -7.87 5.16 1.65
N ARG A 77 -8.67 4.19 2.10
CA ARG A 77 -10.02 4.42 2.60
C ARG A 77 -10.23 3.60 3.88
N ASN A 78 -10.87 4.18 4.88
CA ASN A 78 -11.42 3.40 5.98
C ASN A 78 -12.81 2.93 5.60
N VAL A 79 -13.04 1.62 5.73
CA VAL A 79 -14.36 1.00 5.55
C VAL A 79 -14.94 0.67 6.92
#